data_AF-D2R1B2-F1
#
_entry.id   AF-D2R1B2-F1
#
_cell.length_a   1.000
_cell.length_b   1.000
_cell.length_c   1.000
_cell.angle_alpha   90.00
_cell.angle_beta   90.00
_cell.angle_gamma   90.00
#
_symmetry.space_group_name_H-M   'P 1'
#
loop_
_entity.id
_entity.type
_entity.pdbx_description
1 polymer ?
#
loop_
_entity_poly.entity_id
_entity_poly.type
_entity_poly.pdbx_seq_one_letter_code
_entity_poly.pdbx_strand_id
1 'polypeptide(L)'
;MFRDKGAGVSKLLLDEAAIRESCSQLAQVILQGGDASQKTLSTSAMLKVDEYWNIAKRFSESLSRSGVDPRLVGGMLGEAVALATPGMRDDLLWLETVLQAYVELLAPSVPIGDQQRQFRTQFCRSLHQSLGHPSSRTGPSGVIAVRELWQSASPDEWEQALDRYWELVRPENIELEKRLESLQISWLRSLGPQAWYDFLHDDYFRWKYTASNRYATTTKSLRYYLSEGKLQELLEIGQRLWNINPNDVRAGLSIASEIRGLGTAGASGLLSLVYPMHYGTVDQFVVKALREVDGLPEATSLAKMKPEGLSLRDGELLIQIMHRKAMENNERFAVTHWTPRLIDKVLWTYGR
;
A
#
# COMPACT_ATOMS: atom_id res chain seq x y z
N MET A 1 13.35 -45.55 -16.05
CA MET A 1 12.70 -45.33 -17.35
C MET A 1 11.66 -44.24 -17.14
N PHE A 2 12.04 -42.99 -17.45
CA PHE A 2 11.19 -41.82 -17.29
C PHE A 2 10.03 -41.86 -18.29
N ARG A 3 8.80 -41.62 -17.82
CA ARG A 3 7.71 -41.10 -18.65
C ARG A 3 7.07 -39.93 -17.94
N ASP A 4 7.53 -38.78 -18.39
CA ASP A 4 6.96 -37.46 -18.19
C ASP A 4 5.53 -37.41 -18.75
N LYS A 5 4.58 -36.94 -17.95
CA LYS A 5 3.23 -36.57 -18.40
C LYS A 5 3.09 -35.09 -18.10
N GLY A 6 3.56 -34.27 -19.03
CA GLY A 6 3.31 -32.84 -19.05
C GLY A 6 1.81 -32.56 -19.05
N ALA A 7 1.32 -32.03 -17.92
CA ALA A 7 0.06 -31.33 -17.88
C ALA A 7 0.22 -30.06 -18.71
N GLY A 8 -0.55 -29.97 -19.80
CA GLY A 8 -0.53 -28.84 -20.71
C GLY A 8 -0.84 -27.54 -19.98
N VAL A 9 0.15 -26.65 -19.92
CA VAL A 9 -0.09 -25.23 -19.71
C VAL A 9 -0.90 -24.77 -20.91
N SER A 10 -2.17 -24.47 -20.69
CA SER A 10 -3.02 -23.83 -21.69
C SER A 10 -2.32 -22.54 -22.12
N LYS A 11 -1.85 -22.51 -23.36
CA LYS A 11 -1.37 -21.28 -24.00
C LYS A 11 -2.54 -20.31 -23.94
N LEU A 12 -2.43 -19.27 -23.12
CA LEU A 12 -3.30 -18.10 -23.19
C LEU A 12 -3.14 -17.50 -24.59
N LEU A 13 -3.99 -17.95 -25.51
CA LEU A 13 -4.16 -17.34 -26.82
C LEU A 13 -5.02 -16.10 -26.57
N LEU A 14 -4.36 -14.95 -26.60
CA LEU A 14 -5.02 -13.65 -26.60
C LEU A 14 -6.04 -13.61 -27.75
N ASP A 15 -7.29 -13.28 -27.43
CA ASP A 15 -8.39 -13.22 -28.39
C ASP A 15 -8.20 -12.03 -29.34
N GLU A 16 -7.77 -12.32 -30.57
CA GLU A 16 -7.47 -11.32 -31.60
C GLU A 16 -8.69 -10.45 -31.93
N ALA A 17 -9.91 -11.00 -31.83
CA ALA A 17 -11.13 -10.25 -32.09
C ALA A 17 -11.39 -9.22 -30.97
N ALA A 18 -11.17 -9.60 -29.72
CA ALA A 18 -11.32 -8.70 -28.58
C ALA A 18 -10.32 -7.53 -28.64
N ILE A 19 -9.06 -7.81 -29.01
CA ILE A 19 -8.04 -6.74 -29.12
C ILE A 19 -8.35 -5.80 -30.29
N ARG A 20 -8.84 -6.32 -31.44
CA ARG A 20 -9.26 -5.48 -32.57
C ARG A 20 -10.43 -4.57 -32.21
N GLU A 21 -11.40 -5.11 -31.49
CA GLU A 21 -12.56 -4.35 -31.03
C GLU A 21 -12.13 -3.25 -30.06
N SER A 22 -11.27 -3.55 -29.09
CA SER A 22 -10.70 -2.54 -28.18
C SER A 22 -9.91 -1.47 -28.93
N CYS A 23 -9.09 -1.83 -29.91
CA CYS A 23 -8.34 -0.86 -30.73
C CYS A 23 -9.28 0.00 -31.61
N SER A 24 -10.38 -0.56 -32.10
CA SER A 24 -11.38 0.17 -32.91
C SER A 24 -12.20 1.14 -32.05
N GLN A 25 -12.58 0.72 -30.84
CA GLN A 25 -13.23 1.59 -29.86
C GLN A 25 -12.28 2.72 -29.42
N LEU A 26 -10.98 2.41 -29.24
CA LEU A 26 -9.93 3.39 -28.98
C LEU A 26 -9.84 4.44 -30.09
N ALA A 27 -9.86 4.02 -31.34
CA ALA A 27 -9.82 4.90 -32.51
C ALA A 27 -11.04 5.83 -32.59
N GLN A 28 -12.22 5.33 -32.20
CA GLN A 28 -13.44 6.14 -32.16
C GLN A 28 -13.41 7.20 -31.05
N VAL A 29 -12.89 6.86 -29.87
CA VAL A 29 -12.75 7.81 -28.75
C VAL A 29 -11.75 8.93 -29.08
N ILE A 30 -10.62 8.59 -29.71
CA ILE A 30 -9.60 9.56 -30.18
C ILE A 30 -10.20 10.59 -31.14
N LEU A 31 -11.16 10.19 -31.97
CA LEU A 31 -11.80 11.09 -32.93
C LEU A 31 -12.93 11.91 -32.35
N GLN A 32 -13.69 11.37 -31.40
CA GLN A 32 -14.77 12.11 -30.76
C GLN A 32 -14.27 13.22 -29.82
N GLY A 33 -13.03 13.12 -29.33
CA GLY A 33 -12.33 14.21 -28.61
C GLY A 33 -11.87 15.37 -29.51
N GLY A 34 -11.88 15.20 -30.85
CA GLY A 34 -11.52 16.22 -31.82
C GLY A 34 -12.68 16.56 -32.76
N ASP A 35 -13.56 17.48 -32.32
CA ASP A 35 -14.72 18.00 -33.07
C ASP A 35 -15.73 16.92 -33.52
N ALA A 36 -16.83 16.83 -32.77
CA ALA A 36 -17.92 15.85 -32.92
C ALA A 36 -18.66 15.89 -34.28
N SER A 37 -18.24 16.74 -35.23
CA SER A 37 -18.79 16.84 -36.58
C SER A 37 -18.18 15.88 -37.61
N GLN A 38 -17.04 15.23 -37.33
CA GLN A 38 -16.42 14.27 -38.26
C GLN A 38 -16.81 12.82 -37.96
N LYS A 39 -17.86 12.32 -38.62
CA LYS A 39 -18.36 10.93 -38.51
C LYS A 39 -17.52 9.88 -39.27
N THR A 40 -16.33 10.20 -39.78
CA THR A 40 -15.53 9.25 -40.55
C THR A 40 -14.04 9.40 -40.22
N LEU A 41 -13.39 8.28 -39.87
CA LEU A 41 -11.96 8.23 -39.60
C LEU A 41 -11.19 8.79 -40.80
N SER A 42 -10.38 9.83 -40.58
CA SER A 42 -9.47 10.29 -41.62
C SER A 42 -8.46 9.18 -41.96
N THR A 43 -8.03 9.09 -43.22
CA THR A 43 -7.04 8.10 -43.68
C THR A 43 -5.74 8.15 -42.86
N SER A 44 -5.36 9.34 -42.37
CA SER A 44 -4.19 9.53 -41.50
C SER A 44 -4.39 8.92 -40.10
N ALA A 45 -5.61 8.99 -39.55
CA ALA A 45 -5.94 8.36 -38.27
C ALA A 45 -5.95 6.82 -38.41
N MET A 46 -6.47 6.29 -39.51
CA MET A 46 -6.47 4.85 -39.80
C MET A 46 -5.04 4.28 -39.90
N LEU A 47 -4.11 5.01 -40.51
CA LEU A 47 -2.71 4.59 -40.59
C LEU A 47 -2.04 4.51 -39.21
N LYS A 48 -2.34 5.45 -38.30
CA LYS A 48 -1.82 5.40 -36.92
C LYS A 48 -2.43 4.26 -36.11
N VAL A 49 -3.72 3.97 -36.31
CA VAL A 49 -4.39 2.82 -35.68
C VAL A 49 -3.74 1.51 -36.13
N ASP A 50 -3.46 1.36 -37.42
CA ASP A 50 -2.78 0.18 -37.96
C ASP A 50 -1.33 0.09 -37.43
N GLU A 51 -0.65 1.22 -37.26
CA GLU A 51 0.69 1.27 -36.66
C GLU A 51 0.68 0.79 -35.20
N TYR A 52 -0.24 1.31 -34.38
CA TYR A 52 -0.40 0.88 -32.99
C TYR A 52 -0.84 -0.58 -32.87
N TRP A 53 -1.73 -1.05 -33.74
CA TRP A 53 -2.12 -2.46 -33.85
C TRP A 53 -0.92 -3.36 -34.15
N ASN A 54 -0.08 -2.98 -35.11
CA ASN A 54 1.09 -3.77 -35.49
C ASN A 54 2.18 -3.79 -34.40
N ILE A 55 2.24 -2.78 -33.55
CA ILE A 55 3.09 -2.76 -32.35
C ILE A 55 2.52 -3.72 -31.30
N ALA A 56 1.23 -3.63 -30.98
CA ALA A 56 0.54 -4.50 -30.04
C ALA A 56 0.58 -5.99 -30.46
N LYS A 57 0.49 -6.27 -31.76
CA LYS A 57 0.61 -7.63 -32.31
C LYS A 57 2.03 -8.20 -32.16
N ARG A 58 3.05 -7.45 -32.56
CA ARG A 58 4.47 -7.85 -32.38
C ARG A 58 4.79 -8.07 -30.90
N PHE A 59 4.18 -7.28 -30.03
CA PHE A 59 4.27 -7.39 -28.58
C PHE A 59 3.65 -8.68 -28.01
N SER A 60 2.43 -9.03 -28.42
CA SER A 60 1.76 -10.30 -28.07
C SER A 60 2.57 -11.52 -28.53
N GLU A 61 3.15 -11.45 -29.72
CA GLU A 61 4.01 -12.51 -30.28
C GLU A 61 5.35 -12.64 -29.55
N SER A 62 5.88 -11.57 -28.95
CA SER A 62 7.12 -11.59 -28.16
C SER A 62 6.89 -12.13 -26.74
N LEU A 63 5.79 -11.73 -26.10
CA LEU A 63 5.38 -12.21 -24.78
C LEU A 63 5.05 -13.70 -24.77
N SER A 64 4.35 -14.18 -25.80
CA SER A 64 4.04 -15.60 -25.96
C SER A 64 5.27 -16.49 -26.16
N ARG A 65 6.42 -15.92 -26.53
CA ARG A 65 7.71 -16.63 -26.67
C ARG A 65 8.59 -16.55 -25.43
N SER A 66 8.49 -15.49 -24.63
CA SER A 66 9.47 -15.15 -23.59
C SER A 66 9.00 -15.46 -22.16
N GLY A 67 7.71 -15.69 -21.97
CA GLY A 67 7.11 -15.68 -20.62
C GLY A 67 7.00 -14.26 -20.07
N VAL A 68 6.14 -14.06 -19.07
CA VAL A 68 5.84 -12.74 -18.51
C VAL A 68 6.97 -12.31 -17.56
N ASP A 69 7.97 -11.59 -18.08
CA ASP A 69 8.97 -10.90 -17.26
C ASP A 69 8.52 -9.44 -16.99
N PRO A 70 8.21 -9.07 -15.73
CA PRO A 70 7.77 -7.73 -15.35
C PRO A 70 8.78 -6.61 -15.70
N ARG A 71 10.07 -6.91 -15.80
CA ARG A 71 11.11 -5.92 -16.13
C ARG A 71 11.10 -5.55 -17.61
N LEU A 72 10.79 -6.53 -18.46
CA LEU A 72 10.56 -6.31 -19.89
C LEU A 72 9.29 -5.48 -20.11
N VAL A 73 8.22 -5.77 -19.38
CA VAL A 73 6.97 -4.99 -19.44
C VAL A 73 7.21 -3.51 -19.06
N GLY A 74 7.96 -3.25 -17.99
CA GLY A 74 8.29 -1.88 -17.56
C GLY A 74 9.17 -1.09 -18.53
N GLY A 75 10.22 -1.72 -19.08
CA GLY A 75 11.09 -1.08 -20.07
C GLY A 75 10.34 -0.77 -21.38
N MET A 76 9.47 -1.68 -21.81
CA MET A 76 8.74 -1.56 -23.08
C MET A 76 7.57 -0.56 -23.02
N LEU A 77 6.88 -0.44 -21.88
CA LEU A 77 5.88 0.62 -21.68
C LEU A 77 6.51 2.01 -21.63
N GLY A 78 7.73 2.13 -21.09
CA GLY A 78 8.51 3.37 -21.17
C GLY A 78 8.81 3.78 -22.62
N GLU A 79 9.09 2.82 -23.50
CA GLU A 79 9.35 3.07 -24.93
C GLU A 79 8.06 3.43 -25.70
N ALA A 80 6.94 2.75 -25.40
CA ALA A 80 5.63 3.08 -25.95
C ALA A 80 5.17 4.50 -25.56
N VAL A 81 5.38 4.90 -24.31
CA VAL A 81 5.16 6.29 -23.85
C VAL A 81 6.04 7.24 -24.64
N ALA A 82 7.35 7.00 -24.71
CA ALA A 82 8.30 7.89 -25.40
C ALA A 82 7.97 8.11 -26.89
N LEU A 83 7.45 7.09 -27.57
CA LEU A 83 7.02 7.18 -28.97
C LEU A 83 5.70 7.93 -29.15
N ALA A 84 4.83 7.87 -28.14
CA ALA A 84 3.48 8.40 -28.23
C ALA A 84 3.41 9.87 -27.72
N THR A 85 4.28 10.27 -26.80
CA THR A 85 4.40 11.63 -26.24
C THR A 85 4.48 12.76 -27.30
N PRO A 86 5.25 12.66 -28.39
CA PRO A 86 5.37 13.75 -29.37
C PRO A 86 4.06 14.05 -30.13
N GLY A 87 3.10 13.11 -30.15
CA GLY A 87 1.84 13.23 -30.86
C GLY A 87 0.66 13.69 -30.02
N MET A 88 0.77 13.71 -28.69
CA MET A 88 -0.40 13.76 -27.80
C MET A 88 -0.65 15.09 -27.09
N ARG A 89 0.24 16.05 -27.30
CA ARG A 89 0.18 17.48 -26.95
C ARG A 89 -0.27 17.92 -25.55
N ASP A 90 -1.04 17.15 -24.74
CA ASP A 90 -1.31 17.33 -23.30
C ASP A 90 -2.31 16.30 -22.68
N ASP A 91 -2.80 15.28 -23.40
CA ASP A 91 -3.86 14.38 -22.86
C ASP A 91 -3.30 13.22 -21.98
N LEU A 92 -2.94 13.56 -20.75
CA LEU A 92 -2.35 12.65 -19.75
C LEU A 92 -3.35 11.61 -19.22
N LEU A 93 -4.62 11.99 -19.10
CA LEU A 93 -5.68 11.10 -18.61
C LEU A 93 -5.96 9.97 -19.60
N TRP A 94 -5.88 10.28 -20.91
CA TRP A 94 -5.99 9.29 -21.97
C TRP A 94 -4.83 8.29 -21.95
N LEU A 95 -3.59 8.78 -21.85
CA LEU A 95 -2.39 7.94 -21.84
C LEU A 95 -2.44 6.96 -20.65
N GLU A 96 -2.78 7.46 -19.47
CA GLU A 96 -2.98 6.66 -18.27
C GLU A 96 -4.06 5.57 -18.44
N THR A 97 -5.22 5.94 -19.02
CA THR A 97 -6.33 5.00 -19.27
C THR A 97 -5.95 3.89 -20.24
N VAL A 98 -5.24 4.22 -21.33
CA VAL A 98 -4.76 3.26 -22.32
C VAL A 98 -3.77 2.28 -21.71
N LEU A 99 -2.81 2.80 -20.94
CA LEU A 99 -1.78 1.98 -20.32
C LEU A 99 -2.35 1.08 -19.22
N GLN A 100 -3.34 1.57 -18.48
CA GLN A 100 -4.09 0.77 -17.54
C GLN A 100 -4.85 -0.37 -18.22
N ALA A 101 -5.53 -0.10 -19.34
CA ALA A 101 -6.19 -1.14 -20.13
C ALA A 101 -5.19 -2.19 -20.66
N TYR A 102 -3.98 -1.77 -21.08
CA TYR A 102 -2.92 -2.69 -21.48
C TYR A 102 -2.42 -3.56 -20.31
N VAL A 103 -2.23 -2.98 -19.12
CA VAL A 103 -1.81 -3.73 -17.92
C VAL A 103 -2.89 -4.76 -17.53
N GLU A 104 -4.17 -4.39 -17.61
CA GLU A 104 -5.30 -5.27 -17.32
C GLU A 104 -5.44 -6.42 -18.35
N LEU A 105 -5.23 -6.13 -19.64
CA LEU A 105 -5.26 -7.12 -20.72
C LEU A 105 -4.09 -8.13 -20.66
N LEU A 106 -2.95 -7.72 -20.11
CA LEU A 106 -1.74 -8.54 -20.03
C LEU A 106 -1.67 -9.42 -18.79
N ALA A 107 -2.48 -9.13 -17.77
CA ALA A 107 -2.52 -9.90 -16.52
C ALA A 107 -3.96 -10.07 -15.98
N PRO A 108 -4.91 -10.63 -16.76
CA PRO A 108 -6.33 -10.67 -16.38
C PRO A 108 -6.65 -11.60 -15.20
N SER A 109 -5.66 -12.30 -14.61
CA SER A 109 -5.86 -13.33 -13.59
C SER A 109 -4.95 -13.22 -12.37
N VAL A 110 -4.15 -12.15 -12.25
CA VAL A 110 -3.25 -11.96 -11.11
C VAL A 110 -3.94 -11.07 -10.08
N PRO A 111 -4.14 -11.51 -8.83
CA PRO A 111 -4.67 -10.64 -7.77
C PRO A 111 -3.80 -9.40 -7.62
N ILE A 112 -4.42 -8.24 -7.39
CA ILE A 112 -3.73 -6.96 -7.20
C ILE A 112 -2.84 -7.06 -5.94
N GLY A 113 -1.58 -7.42 -6.16
CA GLY A 113 -0.56 -7.62 -5.13
C GLY A 113 0.53 -6.54 -5.16
N ASP A 114 1.50 -6.64 -4.24
CA ASP A 114 2.56 -5.64 -4.04
C ASP A 114 3.43 -5.37 -5.27
N GLN A 115 3.60 -6.37 -6.15
CA GLN A 115 4.32 -6.19 -7.41
C GLN A 115 3.60 -5.25 -8.37
N GLN A 116 2.27 -5.24 -8.39
CA GLN A 116 1.48 -4.35 -9.24
C GLN A 116 1.47 -2.92 -8.70
N ARG A 117 1.49 -2.74 -7.36
CA ARG A 117 1.69 -1.43 -6.72
C ARG A 117 3.08 -0.85 -7.02
N GLN A 118 4.14 -1.62 -6.78
CA GLN A 118 5.52 -1.20 -7.08
C GLN A 118 5.71 -0.85 -8.55
N PHE A 119 5.13 -1.65 -9.44
CA PHE A 119 5.12 -1.39 -10.86
C PHE A 119 4.41 -0.07 -11.19
N ARG A 120 3.21 0.17 -10.66
CA ARG A 120 2.46 1.42 -10.87
C ARG A 120 3.24 2.64 -10.39
N THR A 121 3.83 2.59 -9.20
CA THR A 121 4.66 3.68 -8.67
C THR A 121 5.86 3.97 -9.57
N GLN A 122 6.62 2.94 -9.93
CA GLN A 122 7.83 3.11 -10.76
C GLN A 122 7.48 3.65 -12.16
N PHE A 123 6.34 3.21 -12.69
CA PHE A 123 5.80 3.66 -13.96
C PHE A 123 5.38 5.14 -13.92
N CYS A 124 4.52 5.54 -12.97
CA CYS A 124 4.09 6.93 -12.81
C CYS A 124 5.27 7.88 -12.57
N ARG A 125 6.28 7.45 -11.80
CA ARG A 125 7.51 8.23 -11.57
C ARG A 125 8.29 8.46 -12.88
N SER A 126 8.44 7.44 -13.70
CA SER A 126 9.17 7.52 -14.98
C SER A 126 8.40 8.37 -16.01
N LEU A 127 7.07 8.28 -16.00
CA LEU A 127 6.18 9.10 -16.83
C LEU A 127 6.34 10.59 -16.50
N HIS A 128 6.21 10.96 -15.22
CA HIS A 128 6.35 12.35 -14.78
C HIS A 128 7.74 12.94 -15.05
N GLN A 129 8.81 12.15 -14.86
CA GLN A 129 10.18 12.57 -15.19
C GLN A 129 10.37 12.84 -16.69
N SER A 130 9.73 12.05 -17.54
CA SER A 130 9.83 12.17 -19.01
C SER A 130 9.00 13.34 -19.55
N LEU A 131 7.96 13.78 -18.82
CA LEU A 131 7.03 14.83 -19.24
C LEU A 131 7.42 16.24 -18.76
N GLY A 132 8.49 16.39 -17.98
CA GLY A 132 9.12 17.70 -17.72
C GLY A 132 8.29 18.70 -16.90
N HIS A 133 7.30 18.28 -16.11
CA HIS A 133 6.57 19.22 -15.24
C HIS A 133 7.50 19.79 -14.15
N PRO A 134 7.56 21.13 -13.97
CA PRO A 134 8.37 21.75 -12.93
C PRO A 134 7.72 21.51 -11.56
N SER A 135 8.32 20.63 -10.76
CA SER A 135 7.97 20.42 -9.36
C SER A 135 8.36 21.66 -8.53
N SER A 136 7.45 22.62 -8.36
CA SER A 136 7.63 23.75 -7.43
C SER A 136 6.68 23.66 -6.24
N ARG A 137 6.80 22.58 -5.45
CA ARG A 137 6.17 22.45 -4.10
C ARG A 137 7.04 21.66 -3.11
N THR A 138 8.26 21.29 -3.48
CA THR A 138 9.09 20.39 -2.69
C THR A 138 9.95 21.16 -1.69
N GLY A 139 10.02 20.67 -0.45
CA GLY A 139 11.09 21.05 0.48
C GLY A 139 12.48 20.65 -0.04
N PRO A 140 13.56 20.96 0.70
CA PRO A 140 14.96 20.77 0.25
C PRO A 140 15.37 19.32 -0.09
N SER A 141 14.48 18.34 0.07
CA SER A 141 14.66 16.92 -0.21
C SER A 141 13.72 16.35 -1.28
N GLY A 142 12.94 17.16 -2.00
CA GLY A 142 11.98 16.64 -3.00
C GLY A 142 10.70 16.06 -2.39
N VAL A 143 10.56 16.07 -1.05
CA VAL A 143 9.42 15.50 -0.33
C VAL A 143 8.46 16.61 0.11
N ILE A 144 7.17 16.43 -0.14
CA ILE A 144 6.08 17.30 0.34
C ILE A 144 6.02 17.27 1.88
N ALA A 145 5.83 18.41 2.54
CA ALA A 145 5.75 18.46 4.01
C ALA A 145 4.47 17.76 4.52
N VAL A 146 4.46 17.23 5.75
CA VAL A 146 3.28 16.51 6.27
C VAL A 146 2.04 17.39 6.32
N ARG A 147 2.20 18.69 6.64
CA ARG A 147 1.10 19.68 6.62
C ARG A 147 0.47 19.86 5.24
N GLU A 148 1.29 19.79 4.19
CA GLU A 148 0.87 19.93 2.80
C GLU A 148 0.23 18.62 2.32
N LEU A 149 0.86 17.47 2.61
CA LEU A 149 0.31 16.14 2.32
C LEU A 149 -1.07 15.96 2.96
N TRP A 150 -1.22 16.38 4.22
CA TRP A 150 -2.47 16.20 4.96
C TRP A 150 -3.66 16.87 4.27
N GLN A 151 -3.42 17.99 3.58
CA GLN A 151 -4.44 18.74 2.85
C GLN A 151 -4.50 18.34 1.35
N SER A 152 -3.59 17.50 0.89
CA SER A 152 -3.49 17.14 -0.52
C SER A 152 -4.74 16.46 -1.06
N ALA A 153 -5.09 16.81 -2.30
CA ALA A 153 -6.10 16.13 -3.09
C ALA A 153 -5.48 15.19 -4.14
N SER A 154 -4.16 15.01 -4.13
CA SER A 154 -3.45 14.12 -5.03
C SER A 154 -3.32 12.72 -4.40
N PRO A 155 -3.94 11.67 -4.97
CA PRO A 155 -3.73 10.30 -4.50
C PRO A 155 -2.26 9.89 -4.64
N ASP A 156 -1.56 10.36 -5.68
CA ASP A 156 -0.16 10.06 -5.93
C ASP A 156 0.77 10.57 -4.82
N GLU A 157 0.49 11.74 -4.24
CA GLU A 157 1.29 12.26 -3.13
C GLU A 157 1.17 11.37 -1.89
N TRP A 158 -0.02 10.81 -1.65
CA TRP A 158 -0.27 9.86 -0.56
C TRP A 158 0.38 8.50 -0.80
N GLU A 159 0.29 7.97 -2.01
CA GLU A 159 0.95 6.70 -2.37
C GLU A 159 2.48 6.84 -2.30
N GLN A 160 3.05 7.96 -2.78
CA GLN A 160 4.49 8.22 -2.65
C GLN A 160 4.93 8.34 -1.19
N ALA A 161 4.13 8.99 -0.35
CA ALA A 161 4.41 9.08 1.08
C ALA A 161 4.35 7.71 1.76
N LEU A 162 3.46 6.83 1.31
CA LEU A 162 3.38 5.45 1.77
C LEU A 162 4.57 4.62 1.28
N ASP A 163 5.00 4.75 0.03
CA ASP A 163 6.14 4.01 -0.52
C ASP A 163 7.45 4.34 0.20
N ARG A 164 7.62 5.60 0.64
CA ARG A 164 8.75 6.03 1.47
C ARG A 164 8.88 5.21 2.75
N TYR A 165 7.79 4.66 3.28
CA TYR A 165 7.84 3.77 4.43
C TYR A 165 8.79 2.59 4.17
N TRP A 166 8.64 1.93 3.02
CA TRP A 166 9.43 0.75 2.66
C TRP A 166 10.90 1.08 2.40
N GLU A 167 11.20 2.28 1.92
CA GLU A 167 12.57 2.78 1.78
C GLU A 167 13.26 2.98 3.15
N LEU A 168 12.48 3.19 4.20
CA LEU A 168 12.96 3.45 5.57
C LEU A 168 12.98 2.20 6.47
N VAL A 169 12.35 1.11 6.04
CA VAL A 169 12.46 -0.21 6.70
C VAL A 169 13.85 -0.76 6.44
N ARG A 170 14.53 -1.20 7.50
CA ARG A 170 15.87 -1.76 7.37
C ARG A 170 15.84 -3.08 6.59
N PRO A 171 16.82 -3.36 5.71
CA PRO A 171 16.84 -4.58 4.90
C PRO A 171 16.65 -5.87 5.71
N GLU A 172 17.25 -5.96 6.89
CA GLU A 172 17.15 -7.12 7.78
C GLU A 172 15.74 -7.34 8.38
N ASN A 173 14.87 -6.34 8.33
CA ASN A 173 13.50 -6.38 8.88
C ASN A 173 12.42 -6.47 7.81
N ILE A 174 12.75 -6.35 6.52
CA ILE A 174 11.77 -6.34 5.42
C ILE A 174 10.91 -7.61 5.42
N GLU A 175 11.54 -8.77 5.55
CA GLU A 175 10.81 -10.05 5.52
C GLU A 175 9.88 -10.22 6.73
N LEU A 176 10.31 -9.74 7.90
CA LEU A 176 9.45 -9.71 9.10
C LEU A 176 8.27 -8.75 8.92
N GLU A 177 8.50 -7.55 8.39
CA GLU A 177 7.45 -6.57 8.10
C GLU A 177 6.40 -7.13 7.14
N LYS A 178 6.82 -7.72 6.01
CA LYS A 178 5.91 -8.32 5.02
C LYS A 178 5.08 -9.47 5.62
N ARG A 179 5.74 -10.34 6.39
CA ARG A 179 5.06 -11.44 7.06
C ARG A 179 3.96 -10.94 8.01
N LEU A 180 4.27 -9.91 8.81
CA LEU A 180 3.30 -9.33 9.74
C LEU A 180 2.21 -8.52 9.04
N GLU A 181 2.49 -7.90 7.90
CA GLU A 181 1.47 -7.22 7.09
C GLU A 181 0.46 -8.22 6.50
N SER A 182 0.90 -9.43 6.16
CA SER A 182 0.04 -10.53 5.69
C SER A 182 -0.62 -11.34 6.80
N LEU A 183 -0.51 -10.90 8.07
CA LEU A 183 -0.98 -11.66 9.23
C LEU A 183 -2.50 -11.87 9.18
N GLN A 184 -2.92 -13.13 9.30
CA GLN A 184 -4.34 -13.48 9.36
C GLN A 184 -4.77 -13.77 10.79
N ILE A 185 -5.86 -13.15 11.23
CA ILE A 185 -6.44 -13.40 12.56
C ILE A 185 -6.86 -14.86 12.76
N SER A 186 -7.25 -15.56 11.68
CA SER A 186 -7.58 -17.00 11.71
C SER A 186 -6.39 -17.84 12.16
N TRP A 187 -5.18 -17.51 11.71
CA TRP A 187 -3.95 -18.18 12.14
C TRP A 187 -3.69 -17.93 13.63
N LEU A 188 -3.79 -16.68 14.09
CA LEU A 188 -3.64 -16.35 15.52
C LEU A 188 -4.61 -17.14 16.40
N ARG A 189 -5.87 -17.24 15.98
CA ARG A 189 -6.92 -18.02 16.69
C ARG A 189 -6.64 -19.51 16.77
N SER A 190 -5.79 -20.05 15.90
CA SER A 190 -5.40 -21.46 15.90
C SER A 190 -4.22 -21.78 16.81
N LEU A 191 -3.53 -20.76 17.35
CA LEU A 191 -2.34 -20.94 18.16
C LEU A 191 -2.68 -21.51 19.55
N GLY A 192 -1.88 -22.48 19.99
CA GLY A 192 -1.84 -22.90 21.38
C GLY A 192 -1.05 -21.92 22.27
N PRO A 193 -1.01 -22.15 23.60
CA PRO A 193 -0.38 -21.24 24.55
C PRO A 193 1.09 -20.93 24.24
N GLN A 194 1.88 -21.96 23.92
CA GLN A 194 3.30 -21.80 23.58
C GLN A 194 3.48 -21.03 22.27
N ALA A 195 2.76 -21.40 21.22
CA ALA A 195 2.90 -20.76 19.91
C ALA A 195 2.45 -19.28 19.92
N TRP A 196 1.46 -18.93 20.76
CA TRP A 196 1.07 -17.53 20.97
C TRP A 196 2.18 -16.73 21.68
N TYR A 197 2.82 -17.32 22.69
CA TYR A 197 3.99 -16.72 23.34
C TYR A 197 5.15 -16.53 22.36
N ASP A 198 5.47 -17.56 21.57
CA ASP A 198 6.57 -17.52 20.60
C ASP A 198 6.32 -16.45 19.52
N PHE A 199 5.09 -16.37 18.98
CA PHE A 199 4.70 -15.27 18.08
C PHE A 199 4.91 -13.89 18.72
N LEU A 200 4.45 -13.70 19.95
CA LEU A 200 4.64 -12.42 20.64
C LEU A 200 6.12 -12.10 20.83
N HIS A 201 6.92 -13.07 21.27
CA HIS A 201 8.32 -12.87 21.61
C HIS A 201 9.24 -12.70 20.37
N ASP A 202 9.12 -13.61 19.41
CA ASP A 202 10.07 -13.77 18.30
C ASP A 202 9.68 -12.95 17.08
N ASP A 203 8.38 -12.73 16.86
CA ASP A 203 7.89 -11.93 15.74
C ASP A 203 7.47 -10.53 16.20
N TYR A 204 6.43 -10.43 17.04
CA TYR A 204 5.80 -9.16 17.34
C TYR A 204 6.70 -8.18 18.12
N PHE A 205 7.29 -8.62 19.23
CA PHE A 205 8.17 -7.75 20.04
C PHE A 205 9.44 -7.40 19.28
N ARG A 206 9.96 -8.32 18.47
CA ARG A 206 11.15 -8.09 17.64
C ARG A 206 10.87 -7.04 16.55
N TRP A 207 9.70 -7.13 15.93
CA TRP A 207 9.20 -6.15 14.98
C TRP A 207 8.99 -4.77 15.63
N LYS A 208 8.29 -4.73 16.77
CA LYS A 208 7.90 -3.46 17.41
C LYS A 208 9.07 -2.73 18.08
N TYR A 209 10.00 -3.46 18.70
CA TYR A 209 11.07 -2.90 19.52
C TYR A 209 12.43 -3.11 18.85
N THR A 210 12.76 -2.27 17.87
CA THR A 210 14.04 -2.35 17.16
C THR A 210 15.25 -1.86 17.98
N ALA A 211 15.02 -1.07 19.04
CA ALA A 211 16.06 -0.66 19.98
C ALA A 211 16.35 -1.78 20.99
N SER A 212 17.61 -2.25 21.04
CA SER A 212 18.00 -3.44 21.81
C SER A 212 17.66 -3.35 23.31
N ASN A 213 17.78 -2.17 23.91
CA ASN A 213 17.42 -1.93 25.31
C ASN A 213 15.90 -2.06 25.53
N ARG A 214 15.08 -1.52 24.62
CA ARG A 214 13.62 -1.62 24.68
C ARG A 214 13.19 -3.08 24.50
N TYR A 215 13.73 -3.77 23.49
CA TYR A 215 13.47 -5.20 23.30
C TYR A 215 13.83 -6.03 24.53
N ALA A 216 15.02 -5.83 25.11
CA ALA A 216 15.47 -6.58 26.28
C ALA A 216 14.56 -6.37 27.50
N THR A 217 14.14 -5.13 27.74
CA THR A 217 13.29 -4.78 28.89
C THR A 217 11.84 -5.24 28.71
N THR A 218 11.26 -5.09 27.52
CA THR A 218 9.88 -5.52 27.25
C THR A 218 9.76 -7.04 27.21
N THR A 219 10.70 -7.74 26.57
CA THR A 219 10.71 -9.22 26.55
C THR A 219 10.96 -9.82 27.93
N LYS A 220 11.72 -9.14 28.80
CA LYS A 220 11.84 -9.55 30.22
C LYS A 220 10.49 -9.58 30.92
N SER A 221 9.62 -8.60 30.67
CA SER A 221 8.26 -8.57 31.21
C SER A 221 7.39 -9.68 30.62
N LEU A 222 7.52 -9.97 29.32
CA LEU A 222 6.79 -11.06 28.66
C LEU A 222 7.21 -12.45 29.21
N ARG A 223 8.50 -12.65 29.49
CA ARG A 223 9.04 -13.90 30.08
C ARG A 223 8.42 -14.31 31.41
N TYR A 224 7.75 -13.40 32.11
CA TYR A 224 6.93 -13.73 33.28
C TYR A 224 5.93 -14.86 32.99
N TYR A 225 5.27 -14.85 31.83
CA TYR A 225 4.30 -15.90 31.50
C TYR A 225 4.94 -17.28 31.34
N LEU A 226 6.20 -17.32 30.89
CA LEU A 226 6.96 -18.55 30.76
C LEU A 226 7.51 -19.03 32.12
N SER A 227 8.11 -18.13 32.91
CA SER A 227 8.73 -18.49 34.19
C SER A 227 7.73 -18.92 35.25
N GLU A 228 6.53 -18.32 35.23
CA GLU A 228 5.47 -18.62 36.20
C GLU A 228 4.46 -19.68 35.69
N GLY A 229 4.69 -20.30 34.52
CA GLY A 229 3.76 -21.28 33.95
C GLY A 229 2.39 -20.71 33.59
N LYS A 230 2.32 -19.42 33.23
CA LYS A 230 1.09 -18.65 32.94
C LYS A 230 0.81 -18.47 31.45
N LEU A 231 1.31 -19.38 30.60
CA LEU A 231 1.07 -19.31 29.15
C LEU A 231 -0.43 -19.38 28.80
N GLN A 232 -1.22 -20.10 29.59
CA GLN A 232 -2.68 -20.17 29.41
C GLN A 232 -3.35 -18.82 29.68
N GLU A 233 -2.94 -18.10 30.73
CA GLU A 233 -3.41 -16.73 31.03
C GLU A 233 -3.11 -15.77 29.86
N LEU A 234 -1.90 -15.88 29.28
CA LEU A 234 -1.52 -15.09 28.11
C LEU A 234 -2.39 -15.42 26.87
N LEU A 235 -2.72 -16.70 26.67
CA LEU A 235 -3.62 -17.12 25.59
C LEU A 235 -5.04 -16.59 25.80
N GLU A 236 -5.56 -16.61 27.04
CA GLU A 236 -6.89 -16.06 27.36
C GLU A 236 -6.99 -14.56 27.06
N ILE A 237 -5.92 -13.79 27.31
CA ILE A 237 -5.83 -12.39 26.87
C ILE A 237 -5.90 -12.30 25.33
N GLY A 238 -5.17 -13.16 24.62
CA GLY A 238 -5.22 -13.26 23.15
C GLY A 238 -6.62 -13.59 22.63
N GLN A 239 -7.30 -14.56 23.23
CA GLN A 239 -8.66 -14.96 22.86
C GLN A 239 -9.67 -13.82 23.08
N ARG A 240 -9.52 -13.05 24.16
CA ARG A 240 -10.31 -11.83 24.37
C ARG A 240 -10.02 -10.79 23.29
N LEU A 241 -8.75 -10.60 22.92
CA LEU A 241 -8.35 -9.67 21.86
C LEU A 241 -8.95 -10.01 20.50
N TRP A 242 -8.96 -11.28 20.11
CA TRP A 242 -9.45 -11.67 18.79
C TRP A 242 -10.98 -11.66 18.68
N ASN A 243 -11.69 -11.44 19.79
CA ASN A 243 -13.16 -11.43 19.86
C ASN A 243 -13.71 -10.06 20.29
N ILE A 244 -12.90 -9.01 20.28
CA ILE A 244 -13.38 -7.65 20.55
C ILE A 244 -14.31 -7.15 19.44
N ASN A 245 -15.14 -6.16 19.78
CA ASN A 245 -15.67 -5.25 18.78
C ASN A 245 -14.54 -4.31 18.33
N PRO A 246 -14.04 -4.39 17.08
CA PRO A 246 -12.90 -3.59 16.65
C PRO A 246 -13.21 -2.08 16.57
N ASN A 247 -14.48 -1.68 16.64
CA ASN A 247 -14.87 -0.28 16.75
C ASN A 247 -14.72 0.28 18.18
N ASP A 248 -14.61 -0.58 19.20
CA ASP A 248 -14.31 -0.16 20.57
C ASP A 248 -12.80 -0.08 20.78
N VAL A 249 -12.22 1.00 20.24
CA VAL A 249 -10.78 1.27 20.26
C VAL A 249 -10.22 1.19 21.68
N ARG A 250 -10.92 1.79 22.65
CA ARG A 250 -10.48 1.83 24.04
C ARG A 250 -10.46 0.44 24.67
N ALA A 251 -11.52 -0.36 24.49
CA ALA A 251 -11.55 -1.72 25.01
C ALA A 251 -10.43 -2.57 24.39
N GLY A 252 -10.23 -2.49 23.08
CA GLY A 252 -9.14 -3.19 22.40
C GLY A 252 -7.76 -2.82 22.96
N LEU A 253 -7.46 -1.52 23.09
CA LEU A 253 -6.20 -1.05 23.67
C LEU A 253 -6.02 -1.48 25.13
N SER A 254 -7.10 -1.45 25.91
CA SER A 254 -7.09 -1.87 27.31
C SER A 254 -6.71 -3.34 27.44
N ILE A 255 -7.39 -4.22 26.69
CA ILE A 255 -7.12 -5.67 26.72
C ILE A 255 -5.70 -5.94 26.22
N ALA A 256 -5.25 -5.29 25.15
CA ALA A 256 -3.91 -5.55 24.61
C ALA A 256 -2.80 -5.10 25.56
N SER A 257 -3.07 -4.07 26.35
CA SER A 257 -2.16 -3.58 27.40
C SER A 257 -2.10 -4.50 28.63
N GLU A 258 -2.98 -5.50 28.75
CA GLU A 258 -2.87 -6.54 29.78
C GLU A 258 -1.67 -7.48 29.51
N ILE A 259 -1.23 -7.58 28.25
CA ILE A 259 -0.03 -8.34 27.88
C ILE A 259 1.19 -7.63 28.46
N ARG A 260 1.88 -8.29 29.41
CA ARG A 260 3.07 -7.73 30.04
C ARG A 260 4.14 -7.34 29.02
N GLY A 261 4.61 -6.09 29.13
CA GLY A 261 5.56 -5.50 28.20
C GLY A 261 4.92 -4.60 27.15
N LEU A 262 3.59 -4.64 26.98
CA LEU A 262 2.85 -3.75 26.08
C LEU A 262 2.23 -2.58 26.87
N GLY A 263 2.73 -1.38 26.61
CA GLY A 263 1.98 -0.14 26.87
C GLY A 263 1.13 0.24 25.65
N THR A 264 0.43 1.38 25.69
CA THR A 264 -0.46 1.85 24.59
C THR A 264 0.16 1.76 23.19
N ALA A 265 1.43 2.12 23.04
CA ALA A 265 2.13 2.05 21.76
C ALA A 265 2.39 0.61 21.27
N GLY A 266 2.64 -0.31 22.20
CA GLY A 266 2.74 -1.75 21.91
C GLY A 266 1.38 -2.40 21.73
N ALA A 267 0.36 -1.97 22.45
CA ALA A 267 -1.01 -2.47 22.30
C ALA A 267 -1.59 -2.10 20.93
N SER A 268 -1.50 -0.82 20.54
CA SER A 268 -1.94 -0.34 19.23
C SER A 268 -1.20 -0.98 18.06
N GLY A 269 0.12 -1.20 18.20
CA GLY A 269 0.91 -1.91 17.19
C GLY A 269 0.35 -3.30 16.90
N LEU A 270 0.05 -4.08 17.94
CA LEU A 270 -0.49 -5.42 17.81
C LEU A 270 -1.87 -5.38 17.14
N LEU A 271 -2.75 -4.50 17.62
CA LEU A 271 -4.09 -4.33 17.07
C LEU A 271 -4.07 -3.85 15.62
N SER A 272 -3.08 -3.05 15.22
CA SER A 272 -2.94 -2.59 13.83
C SER A 272 -2.57 -3.72 12.85
N LEU A 273 -1.99 -4.81 13.35
CA LEU A 273 -1.75 -6.02 12.56
C LEU A 273 -3.00 -6.93 12.54
N VAL A 274 -3.71 -7.02 13.67
CA VAL A 274 -4.88 -7.91 13.81
C VAL A 274 -6.14 -7.32 13.15
N TYR A 275 -6.32 -6.01 13.23
CA TYR A 275 -7.48 -5.26 12.75
C TYR A 275 -7.04 -3.98 11.99
N PRO A 276 -6.30 -4.12 10.87
CA PRO A 276 -5.69 -2.99 10.17
C PRO A 276 -6.71 -1.94 9.69
N MET A 277 -7.96 -2.35 9.42
CA MET A 277 -9.05 -1.46 9.04
C MET A 277 -9.51 -0.51 10.16
N HIS A 278 -9.22 -0.86 11.42
CA HIS A 278 -9.73 -0.13 12.59
C HIS A 278 -8.62 0.50 13.44
N TYR A 279 -7.40 -0.03 13.38
CA TYR A 279 -6.30 0.39 14.23
C TYR A 279 -5.07 0.78 13.41
N GLY A 280 -4.45 1.88 13.82
CA GLY A 280 -3.07 2.22 13.46
C GLY A 280 -2.18 2.10 14.70
N THR A 281 -0.89 1.85 14.47
CA THR A 281 0.16 1.92 15.48
C THR A 281 0.26 3.35 15.99
N VAL A 282 0.13 3.54 17.30
CA VAL A 282 0.41 4.83 17.92
C VAL A 282 1.81 4.81 18.53
N ASP A 283 2.60 5.84 18.28
CA ASP A 283 3.87 6.06 18.97
C ASP A 283 4.27 7.54 18.92
N GLN A 284 5.47 7.83 19.43
CA GLN A 284 5.99 9.20 19.47
C GLN A 284 6.08 9.86 18.09
N PHE A 285 6.31 9.09 17.02
CA PHE A 285 6.51 9.63 15.68
C PHE A 285 5.17 10.09 15.09
N VAL A 286 4.11 9.32 15.31
CA VAL A 286 2.74 9.74 14.96
C VAL A 286 2.38 11.07 15.65
N VAL A 287 2.69 11.23 16.94
CA VAL A 287 2.42 12.48 17.66
C VAL A 287 3.24 13.64 17.09
N LYS A 288 4.53 13.42 16.81
CA LYS A 288 5.40 14.45 16.22
C LYS A 288 4.88 14.91 14.86
N ALA A 289 4.54 13.97 13.97
CA ALA A 289 4.02 14.28 12.65
C ALA A 289 2.68 15.05 12.72
N LEU A 290 1.74 14.60 13.55
CA LEU A 290 0.43 15.25 13.68
C LEU A 290 0.52 16.66 14.30
N ARG A 291 1.54 16.95 15.11
CA ARG A 291 1.77 18.32 15.63
C ARG A 291 2.16 19.32 14.55
N GLU A 292 2.69 18.85 13.44
CA GLU A 292 3.04 19.71 12.30
C GLU A 292 1.86 19.93 11.35
N VAL A 293 0.74 19.22 11.54
CA VAL A 293 -0.44 19.38 10.69
C VAL A 293 -1.28 20.57 11.17
N ASP A 294 -1.48 21.54 10.28
CA ASP A 294 -2.29 22.72 10.54
C ASP A 294 -3.79 22.41 10.56
N GLY A 295 -4.52 23.07 11.46
CA GLY A 295 -5.98 23.05 11.49
C GLY A 295 -6.63 21.81 12.10
N LEU A 296 -5.87 20.90 12.71
CA LEU A 296 -6.44 19.77 13.43
C LEU A 296 -7.30 20.23 14.62
N PRO A 297 -8.56 19.77 14.75
CA PRO A 297 -9.39 20.05 15.92
C PRO A 297 -8.72 19.61 17.24
N GLU A 298 -7.88 18.57 17.17
CA GLU A 298 -7.18 17.97 18.30
C GLU A 298 -5.84 18.64 18.64
N ALA A 299 -5.45 19.74 17.97
CA ALA A 299 -4.13 20.37 18.13
C ALA A 299 -3.75 20.66 19.60
N THR A 300 -4.71 21.16 20.40
CA THR A 300 -4.48 21.42 21.84
C THR A 300 -4.20 20.14 22.63
N SER A 301 -4.90 19.05 22.30
CA SER A 301 -4.67 17.74 22.93
C SER A 301 -3.32 17.17 22.52
N LEU A 302 -2.99 17.21 21.23
CA LEU A 302 -1.71 16.77 20.68
C LEU A 302 -0.52 17.51 21.30
N ALA A 303 -0.63 18.82 21.50
CA ALA A 303 0.41 19.62 22.16
C ALA A 303 0.69 19.19 23.61
N LYS A 304 -0.32 18.68 24.31
CA LYS A 304 -0.21 18.23 25.72
C LYS A 304 0.26 16.79 25.86
N MET A 305 0.21 15.97 24.80
CA MET A 305 0.64 14.58 24.85
C MET A 305 2.13 14.45 25.21
N LYS A 306 2.48 13.39 25.95
CA LYS A 306 3.86 12.99 26.21
C LYS A 306 4.22 11.84 25.25
N PRO A 307 4.98 12.09 24.17
CA PRO A 307 5.21 11.09 23.12
C PRO A 307 5.79 9.77 23.61
N GLU A 308 6.59 9.80 24.66
CA GLU A 308 7.29 8.64 25.24
C GLU A 308 6.40 7.80 26.18
N GLY A 309 5.24 8.33 26.57
CA GLY A 309 4.35 7.78 27.60
C GLY A 309 2.88 8.02 27.32
N LEU A 310 2.41 7.58 26.16
CA LEU A 310 1.03 7.74 25.72
C LEU A 310 0.05 6.96 26.61
N SER A 311 -0.97 7.65 27.12
CA SER A 311 -2.08 7.04 27.85
C SER A 311 -3.04 6.31 26.89
N LEU A 312 -3.94 5.48 27.43
CA LEU A 312 -5.00 4.84 26.63
C LEU A 312 -5.88 5.87 25.90
N ARG A 313 -6.16 7.01 26.55
CA ARG A 313 -6.94 8.10 25.96
C ARG A 313 -6.21 8.76 24.80
N ASP A 314 -4.89 8.91 24.91
CA ASP A 314 -4.08 9.43 23.81
C ASP A 314 -4.09 8.46 22.63
N GLY A 315 -3.93 7.15 22.89
CA GLY A 315 -4.00 6.13 21.86
C GLY A 315 -5.35 6.10 21.12
N GLU A 316 -6.45 6.18 21.86
CA GLU A 316 -7.79 6.27 21.30
C GLU A 316 -7.95 7.49 20.38
N LEU A 317 -7.51 8.69 20.83
CA LEU A 317 -7.59 9.91 20.04
C LEU A 317 -6.78 9.82 18.75
N LEU A 318 -5.55 9.31 18.83
CA LEU A 318 -4.66 9.18 17.66
C LEU A 318 -5.25 8.21 16.63
N ILE A 319 -5.80 7.07 17.07
CA ILE A 319 -6.47 6.13 16.16
C ILE A 319 -7.70 6.76 15.51
N GLN A 320 -8.49 7.54 16.25
CA GLN A 320 -9.64 8.26 15.67
C GLN A 320 -9.21 9.27 14.60
N ILE A 321 -8.11 10.00 14.81
CA ILE A 321 -7.55 10.91 13.80
C ILE A 321 -7.19 10.14 12.53
N MET A 322 -6.45 9.03 12.67
CA MET A 322 -6.04 8.19 11.52
C MET A 322 -7.24 7.56 10.81
N HIS A 323 -8.26 7.13 11.54
CA HIS A 323 -9.49 6.60 10.98
C HIS A 323 -10.25 7.65 10.16
N ARG A 324 -10.47 8.85 10.71
CA ARG A 324 -11.10 9.94 9.94
C ARG A 324 -10.29 10.27 8.69
N LYS A 325 -8.96 10.27 8.78
CA LYS A 325 -8.13 10.57 7.62
C LYS A 325 -8.19 9.49 6.54
N ALA A 326 -8.19 8.21 6.94
CA ALA A 326 -8.37 7.10 6.03
C ALA A 326 -9.73 7.18 5.29
N MET A 327 -10.81 7.49 6.01
CA MET A 327 -12.13 7.71 5.40
C MET A 327 -12.12 8.90 4.44
N GLU A 328 -11.55 10.04 4.83
CA GLU A 328 -11.44 11.23 3.98
C GLU A 328 -10.68 10.93 2.68
N ASN A 329 -9.57 10.19 2.76
CA ASN A 329 -8.80 9.80 1.58
C ASN A 329 -9.59 8.83 0.68
N ASN A 330 -10.26 7.84 1.27
CA ASN A 330 -11.12 6.91 0.54
C ASN A 330 -12.25 7.64 -0.21
N GLU A 331 -12.94 8.56 0.48
CA GLU A 331 -13.99 9.38 -0.13
C GLU A 331 -13.44 10.29 -1.23
N ARG A 332 -12.34 11.00 -0.95
CA ARG A 332 -11.74 11.97 -1.88
C ARG A 332 -11.21 11.32 -3.15
N PHE A 333 -10.62 10.13 -3.04
CA PHE A 333 -10.00 9.43 -4.16
C PHE A 333 -10.90 8.37 -4.79
N ALA A 334 -12.14 8.22 -4.30
CA ALA A 334 -13.07 7.18 -4.72
C ALA A 334 -12.48 5.76 -4.64
N VAL A 335 -11.76 5.46 -3.55
CA VAL A 335 -11.15 4.15 -3.25
C VAL A 335 -11.59 3.65 -1.88
N THR A 336 -11.18 2.44 -1.50
CA THR A 336 -11.55 1.83 -0.21
C THR A 336 -10.38 1.23 0.56
N HIS A 337 -9.15 1.35 0.04
CA HIS A 337 -7.99 0.66 0.59
C HIS A 337 -7.25 1.44 1.67
N TRP A 338 -7.49 2.75 1.85
CA TRP A 338 -6.86 3.49 2.93
C TRP A 338 -7.38 3.00 4.28
N THR A 339 -6.45 2.65 5.15
CA THR A 339 -6.73 2.15 6.49
C THR A 339 -5.97 2.97 7.52
N PRO A 340 -6.40 3.00 8.80
CA PRO A 340 -5.61 3.59 9.87
C PRO A 340 -4.16 3.08 9.91
N ARG A 341 -3.92 1.80 9.60
CA ARG A 341 -2.57 1.22 9.49
C ARG A 341 -1.75 1.86 8.36
N LEU A 342 -2.33 2.12 7.20
CA LEU A 342 -1.61 2.81 6.11
C LEU A 342 -1.32 4.28 6.46
N ILE A 343 -2.27 4.96 7.12
CA ILE A 343 -2.06 6.33 7.60
C ILE A 343 -0.94 6.38 8.65
N ASP A 344 -0.86 5.40 9.55
CA ASP A 344 0.24 5.33 10.53
C ASP A 344 1.61 5.20 9.85
N LYS A 345 1.72 4.40 8.78
CA LYS A 345 2.98 4.17 8.05
C LYS A 345 3.46 5.47 7.45
N VAL A 346 2.54 6.21 6.81
CA VAL A 346 2.79 7.55 6.28
C VAL A 346 3.28 8.49 7.38
N LEU A 347 2.52 8.65 8.47
CA LEU A 347 2.86 9.56 9.57
C LEU A 347 4.21 9.22 10.21
N TRP A 348 4.52 7.94 10.34
CA TRP A 348 5.80 7.47 10.87
C TRP A 348 6.99 7.95 10.03
N THR A 349 6.87 8.03 8.70
CA THR A 349 7.94 8.55 7.84
C THR A 349 8.27 10.04 8.05
N TYR A 350 7.30 10.81 8.55
CA TYR A 350 7.44 12.23 8.82
C TYR A 350 7.87 12.55 10.24
N GLY A 351 7.44 11.75 11.21
CA GLY A 351 7.74 12.02 12.62
C GLY A 351 9.10 11.50 13.10
N ARG A 352 9.78 10.69 12.29
CA ARG A 352 10.97 9.89 12.64
C ARG A 352 12.16 10.70 13.15
#